data_AF-A0AAW7YTM2-F1
#
_entry.id   AF-A0AAW7YTM2-F1
#
_cell.length_a   1.000
_cell.length_b   1.000
_cell.length_c   1.000
_cell.angle_alpha   90.00
_cell.angle_beta   90.00
_cell.angle_gamma   90.00
#
_symmetry.space_group_name_H-M   'P 1'
#
loop_
_entity.id
_entity.type
_entity.pdbx_description
1 polymer ?
#
loop_
_entity_poly.entity_id
_entity_poly.type
_entity_poly.pdbx_seq_one_letter_code
_entity_poly.pdbx_strand_id
1 'polypeptide(L)'
;MAAGVESVASTGSQLAPPIMGAAAFIMAELVDMPYAEIATGAIIPAVLFYGAVFLTIHFVAVRLQLTPVPESELPSWKQALNLFYLAPVIAAFAGLIYG
;
A
#
# COMPACT_ATOMS: atom_id res chain seq x y z
N MET A 1 6.92 -13.09 -7.23
CA MET A 1 7.42 -11.95 -6.43
C MET A 1 6.48 -10.76 -6.42
N ALA A 2 5.82 -10.41 -7.54
CA ALA A 2 4.87 -9.29 -7.61
C ALA A 2 3.80 -9.29 -6.50
N ALA A 3 3.06 -10.39 -6.33
CA ALA A 3 2.02 -10.50 -5.29
C ALA A 3 2.54 -10.34 -3.85
N GLY A 4 3.79 -10.75 -3.58
CA GLY A 4 4.41 -10.61 -2.26
C GLY A 4 4.80 -9.16 -1.97
N VAL A 5 5.36 -8.48 -2.98
CA VAL A 5 5.70 -7.05 -2.90
C VAL A 5 4.45 -6.20 -2.71
N GLU A 6 3.39 -6.48 -3.46
CA GLU A 6 2.09 -5.80 -3.35
C GLU A 6 1.46 -6.02 -1.98
N SER A 7 1.47 -7.26 -1.47
CA SER A 7 0.97 -7.57 -0.11
C SER A 7 1.71 -6.80 0.98
N VAL A 8 3.04 -6.74 0.91
CA VAL A 8 3.87 -6.02 1.90
C VAL A 8 3.66 -4.51 1.80
N ALA A 9 3.63 -3.95 0.59
CA ALA A 9 3.38 -2.53 0.36
C ALA A 9 1.98 -2.11 0.85
N SER A 10 0.97 -2.96 0.62
CA SER A 10 -0.41 -2.74 1.08
C SER A 10 -0.52 -2.76 2.61
N THR A 11 0.18 -3.69 3.27
CA THR A 11 0.20 -3.78 4.74
C THR A 11 0.81 -2.53 5.38
N GLY A 12 1.81 -1.93 4.75
CA GLY A 12 2.45 -0.69 5.22
C GLY A 12 1.52 0.53 5.33
N SER A 13 0.39 0.54 4.62
CA SER A 13 -0.56 1.65 4.64
C SER A 13 -1.16 1.91 6.03
N GLN A 14 -1.20 0.88 6.89
CA GLN A 14 -1.68 1.01 8.27
C GLN A 14 -0.73 1.83 9.16
N LEU A 15 0.54 1.98 8.75
CA LEU A 15 1.57 2.70 9.50
C LEU A 15 1.72 4.15 9.04
N ALA A 16 1.31 4.47 7.81
CA ALA A 16 1.56 5.77 7.20
C ALA A 16 0.43 6.78 7.44
N PRO A 17 0.77 8.03 7.79
CA PRO A 17 -0.20 9.14 7.85
C PRO A 17 -0.88 9.36 6.48
N PRO A 18 -2.17 9.74 6.40
CA PRO A 18 -3.11 10.11 7.47
C PRO A 18 -4.18 9.05 7.78
N ILE A 19 -4.13 7.88 7.15
CA ILE A 19 -5.16 6.83 7.32
C ILE A 19 -4.81 5.89 8.47
N MET A 20 -3.53 5.88 8.92
CA MET A 20 -2.96 5.09 10.03
C MET A 20 -4.02 4.33 10.80
N GLY A 21 -4.04 3.01 10.65
CA GLY A 21 -5.21 2.15 10.96
C GLY A 21 -5.82 2.40 12.34
N ALA A 22 -7.02 1.86 12.62
CA ALA A 22 -7.82 2.16 13.82
C ALA A 22 -7.03 2.19 15.16
N ALA A 23 -5.94 1.44 15.27
CA ALA A 23 -4.99 1.48 16.38
C ALA A 23 -4.42 2.89 16.69
N ALA A 24 -4.14 3.75 15.70
CA ALA A 24 -3.60 5.09 15.92
C ALA A 24 -4.66 6.03 16.53
N PHE A 25 -5.92 5.86 16.15
CA PHE A 25 -7.04 6.58 16.76
C PHE A 25 -7.24 6.17 18.22
N ILE A 26 -7.20 4.86 18.49
CA ILE A 26 -7.26 4.32 19.86
C ILE A 26 -6.06 4.82 20.69
N MET A 27 -4.87 4.89 20.11
CA MET A 27 -3.68 5.40 20.79
C MET A 27 -3.83 6.88 21.16
N ALA A 28 -4.42 7.71 20.29
CA ALA A 28 -4.72 9.11 20.58
C ALA A 28 -5.63 9.25 21.81
N GLU A 29 -6.64 8.40 21.92
CA GLU A 29 -7.56 8.38 23.06
C GLU A 29 -6.88 7.88 24.35
N LEU A 30 -6.06 6.83 24.27
CA LEU A 30 -5.37 6.25 25.43
C LEU A 30 -4.31 7.17 26.04
N VAL A 31 -3.60 7.92 25.21
CA VAL A 31 -2.46 8.76 25.62
C VAL A 31 -2.89 10.22 25.83
N ASP A 32 -4.16 10.55 25.58
CA ASP A 32 -4.74 11.90 25.65
C ASP A 32 -3.94 12.92 24.80
N MET A 33 -3.55 12.50 23.60
CA MET A 33 -2.74 13.27 22.67
C MET A 33 -3.49 13.45 21.35
N PRO A 34 -3.43 14.63 20.70
CA PRO A 34 -4.06 14.82 19.40
C PRO A 34 -3.56 13.81 18.36
N TYR A 35 -4.47 13.23 17.58
CA TYR A 35 -4.13 12.31 16.49
C TYR A 35 -3.06 12.89 15.55
N ALA A 36 -3.12 14.19 15.26
CA ALA A 36 -2.16 14.88 14.41
C ALA A 36 -0.72 14.77 14.94
N GLU A 37 -0.53 14.81 16.26
CA GLU A 37 0.79 14.70 16.89
C GLU A 37 1.35 13.29 16.70
N ILE A 38 0.54 12.26 16.97
CA ILE A 38 0.87 10.86 16.70
C ILE A 38 1.18 10.63 15.21
N ALA A 39 0.36 11.21 14.33
CA ALA A 39 0.53 11.08 12.90
C ALA A 39 1.82 11.72 12.39
N THR A 40 2.17 12.91 12.89
CA THR A 40 3.45 13.54 12.55
C THR A 40 4.64 12.73 13.06
N GLY A 41 4.55 12.14 14.26
CA GLY A 41 5.57 11.23 14.79
C GLY A 41 5.78 9.98 13.94
N ALA A 42 4.74 9.50 13.27
CA ALA A 42 4.79 8.32 12.41
C ALA A 42 5.41 8.55 11.02
N ILE A 43 5.74 9.79 10.65
CA ILE A 43 6.35 10.09 9.34
C ILE A 43 7.70 9.38 9.18
N ILE A 44 8.57 9.46 10.19
CA ILE A 44 9.89 8.83 10.16
C ILE A 44 9.79 7.32 9.97
N PRO A 45 9.03 6.57 10.80
CA PRO A 45 8.91 5.12 10.61
C PRO A 45 8.23 4.76 9.28
N ALA A 46 7.28 5.54 8.79
CA ALA A 46 6.65 5.31 7.49
C ALA A 46 7.66 5.42 6.34
N VAL A 47 8.49 6.47 6.34
CA VAL A 47 9.54 6.66 5.33
C VAL A 47 10.57 5.53 5.38
N LEU A 48 10.99 5.12 6.58
CA LEU A 48 11.93 4.02 6.75
C LEU A 48 11.36 2.69 6.25
N PHE A 49 10.08 2.40 6.55
CA PHE A 49 9.40 1.19 6.08
C PHE A 49 9.34 1.14 4.55
N TYR A 50 8.81 2.19 3.91
CA TYR A 50 8.69 2.21 2.46
C TYR A 50 10.05 2.30 1.75
N GLY A 51 11.02 2.99 2.35
CA GLY A 51 12.40 3.02 1.87
C GLY A 51 13.04 1.63 1.91
N ALA A 52 12.87 0.88 3.01
CA ALA A 52 13.38 -0.49 3.13
C ALA A 52 12.72 -1.44 2.13
N VAL A 53 11.41 -1.34 1.93
CA VAL A 53 10.67 -2.12 0.93
C VAL A 53 11.20 -1.81 -0.47
N PHE A 54 11.33 -0.53 -0.83
CA PHE A 54 11.86 -0.09 -2.12
C PHE A 54 13.28 -0.62 -2.37
N LEU A 55 14.19 -0.42 -1.41
CA LEU A 55 15.58 -0.87 -1.52
C LEU A 55 15.65 -2.38 -1.68
N THR A 56 14.85 -3.12 -0.92
CA THR A 56 14.79 -4.59 -1.01
C THR A 56 14.37 -5.03 -2.41
N ILE A 57 13.31 -4.44 -2.96
CA ILE A 57 12.83 -4.75 -4.32
C ILE A 57 13.90 -4.40 -5.35
N HIS A 58 14.51 -3.22 -5.24
CA HIS A 58 15.54 -2.75 -6.15
C HIS A 58 16.74 -3.70 -6.17
N PHE A 59 17.30 -4.04 -5.00
CA PHE A 59 18.44 -4.95 -4.91
C PHE A 59 18.10 -6.37 -5.38
N VAL A 60 16.89 -6.85 -5.11
CA VAL A 60 16.42 -8.14 -5.63
C VAL A 60 16.32 -8.10 -7.15
N ALA A 61 15.78 -7.04 -7.75
CA ALA A 61 15.67 -6.89 -9.19
C ALA A 61 17.05 -6.85 -9.87
N VAL A 62 17.99 -6.09 -9.30
CA VAL A 62 19.38 -6.01 -9.78
C VAL A 62 20.08 -7.37 -9.65
N ARG A 63 19.93 -8.04 -8.50
CA ARG A 63 20.52 -9.36 -8.25
C ARG A 63 20.01 -10.43 -9.23
N LEU A 64 18.73 -10.35 -9.59
CA LEU A 64 18.09 -11.25 -10.54
C LEU A 64 18.24 -10.80 -12.00
N GLN A 65 18.96 -9.71 -12.26
CA GLN A 65 19.17 -9.14 -13.60
C GLN A 65 17.86 -8.92 -14.38
N LEU A 66 16.81 -8.48 -13.68
CA LEU A 66 15.51 -8.26 -14.30
C LEU A 66 15.61 -7.08 -15.27
N THR A 67 15.22 -7.31 -16.52
CA THR A 67 15.09 -6.26 -17.54
C THR A 67 13.72 -5.58 -17.47
N PRO A 68 13.64 -4.28 -17.80
CA PRO A 68 12.36 -3.60 -17.96
C PRO A 68 11.47 -4.31 -18.99
N VAL A 69 10.17 -4.35 -18.72
CA VAL A 69 9.19 -4.90 -19.67
C VAL A 69 9.04 -3.93 -20.85
N PRO A 70 9.10 -4.39 -22.10
CA PRO A 70 8.88 -3.55 -23.28
C PRO A 70 7.52 -2.85 -23.23
N GLU A 71 7.45 -1.59 -23.69
CA GLU A 71 6.20 -0.81 -23.69
C GLU A 71 5.08 -1.49 -24.48
N SER A 72 5.41 -2.28 -25.50
CA SER A 72 4.45 -3.05 -26.30
C SER A 72 3.77 -4.19 -25.55
N GLU A 73 4.36 -4.64 -24.44
CA GLU A 73 3.81 -5.70 -23.58
C GLU A 73 3.04 -5.14 -22.38
N LEU A 74 3.12 -3.81 -22.16
CA LEU A 74 2.36 -3.18 -21.09
C LEU A 74 0.87 -3.16 -21.45
N PRO A 75 -0.01 -3.60 -20.52
CA PRO A 75 -1.44 -3.55 -20.77
C PRO A 75 -1.89 -2.11 -20.99
N SER A 76 -2.73 -1.90 -21.99
CA SER A 76 -3.31 -0.57 -22.23
C SER A 76 -4.18 -0.15 -21.04
N TRP A 77 -4.28 1.17 -20.78
CA TRP A 77 -5.16 1.71 -19.73
C TRP A 77 -6.61 1.21 -19.82
N LYS A 78 -7.10 0.96 -21.04
CA LYS A 78 -8.43 0.38 -21.28
C LYS A 78 -8.56 -1.07 -20.81
N GLN A 79 -7.49 -1.86 -20.92
CA GLN A 79 -7.45 -3.23 -20.40
C GLN A 79 -7.31 -3.25 -18.88
N ALA A 80 -6.50 -2.35 -18.31
CA ALA A 80 -6.36 -2.23 -16.86
C ALA A 80 -7.68 -1.85 -16.17
N LEU A 81 -8.50 -0.99 -16.81
CA LEU A 81 -9.82 -0.58 -16.33
C LEU A 81 -10.95 -1.52 -16.76
N ASN A 82 -10.65 -2.72 -17.25
CA ASN A 82 -11.68 -3.68 -17.62
C ASN A 82 -12.49 -4.08 -16.38
N LEU A 83 -13.82 -4.08 -16.53
CA LEU A 83 -14.77 -4.42 -15.46
C LEU A 83 -14.49 -5.79 -14.83
N PHE A 84 -13.93 -6.74 -15.57
CA PHE A 84 -13.55 -8.05 -15.03
C PHE A 84 -12.46 -7.96 -13.94
N TYR A 85 -11.45 -7.08 -14.11
CA TYR A 85 -10.41 -6.87 -13.10
C TYR A 85 -10.89 -6.00 -11.93
N LEU A 86 -11.84 -5.09 -12.19
CA LEU A 86 -12.47 -4.24 -11.17
C LEU A 86 -13.59 -4.94 -10.38
N ALA A 87 -14.18 -6.00 -10.94
CA ALA A 87 -15.29 -6.74 -10.35
C ALA A 87 -15.06 -7.15 -8.89
N PRO A 88 -13.92 -7.76 -8.49
CA PRO A 88 -13.69 -8.11 -7.08
C PRO A 88 -13.64 -6.90 -6.15
N VAL A 89 -13.09 -5.77 -6.61
CA VAL A 89 -13.04 -4.52 -5.84
C VAL A 89 -14.45 -3.96 -5.67
N ILE A 90 -15.21 -3.85 -6.76
CA ILE A 90 -16.59 -3.34 -6.75
C ILE A 90 -17.49 -4.24 -5.89
N ALA A 91 -17.35 -5.56 -6.01
CA ALA A 91 -18.11 -6.51 -5.22
C ALA A 91 -17.82 -6.40 -3.72
N ALA A 92 -16.56 -6.20 -3.33
CA ALA A 92 -16.18 -5.97 -1.94
C ALA A 92 -16.81 -4.67 -1.38
N PHE A 93 -16.73 -3.57 -2.13
CA PHE A 93 -17.37 -2.31 -1.71
C PHE A 93 -18.90 -2.40 -1.67
N ALA A 94 -19.52 -3.05 -2.65
CA ALA A 94 -20.97 -3.28 -2.63
C ALA A 94 -21.38 -4.14 -1.43
N GLY A 95 -20.65 -5.21 -1.13
CA GLY A 95 -20.88 -6.04 0.05
C GLY A 95 -20.77 -5.27 1.36
N LEU A 96 -19.86 -4.29 1.46
CA LEU A 96 -19.73 -3.42 2.63
C LEU A 96 -20.86 -2.39 2.78
N ILE A 97 -21.49 -1.98 1.67
CA ILE A 97 -22.58 -0.98 1.68
C ILE A 97 -23.95 -1.64 1.92
N TYR A 98 -24.15 -2.86 1.41
CA TYR A 98 -25.42 -3.59 1.49
C TYR A 98 -25.44 -4.70 2.55
N GLY A 99 -24.31 -4.96 3.22
CA GLY A 99 -24.15 -5.96 4.28
C GLY A 99 -24.38 -5.41 5.68
#